data_AF-A0A3M8CFR2-F1
#
_entry.id   AF-A0A3M8CFR2-F1
#
_cell.length_a   1.000
_cell.length_b   1.000
_cell.length_c   1.000
_cell.angle_alpha   90.00
_cell.angle_beta   90.00
_cell.angle_gamma   90.00
#
_symmetry.space_group_name_H-M   'P 1'
#
loop_
_entity.id
_entity.type
_entity.pdbx_description
1 polymer ?
#
loop_
_entity_poly.entity_id
_entity_poly.type
_entity_poly.pdbx_seq_one_letter_code
_entity_poly.pdbx_strand_id
1 'polypeptide(L)'
;MKVMYAKSLLCSSGHCFDLAKQGYVNLLTCPNKTKYDSQLFEARQKVSISGFFEPLISHISERIPHMMKPSCDMIRMLDAGCGEGSHLTAIQNRILARNQPEYLWSRGGHIQRRNPDRCEKHVRHLVRG
;
A
#
# COMPACT_ATOMS: atom_id res chain seq x y z
N MET A 1 5.82 -12.46 -15.50
CA MET A 1 4.83 -13.48 -15.06
C MET A 1 3.45 -13.04 -15.53
N LYS A 2 2.55 -13.99 -15.78
CA LYS A 2 1.15 -13.73 -16.14
C LYS A 2 0.25 -14.40 -15.12
N VAL A 3 -0.83 -13.73 -14.74
CA VAL A 3 -1.89 -14.31 -13.90
C VAL A 3 -2.81 -15.12 -14.80
N MET A 4 -3.00 -16.40 -14.50
CA MET A 4 -3.91 -17.29 -15.21
C MET A 4 -5.16 -17.55 -14.39
N TYR A 5 -6.33 -17.23 -14.96
CA TYR A 5 -7.66 -17.48 -14.39
C TYR A 5 -7.85 -17.01 -12.94
N ALA A 6 -7.09 -15.99 -12.50
CA ALA A 6 -7.02 -15.54 -11.11
C ALA A 6 -6.67 -16.66 -10.09
N LYS A 7 -6.01 -17.73 -10.56
CA LYS A 7 -5.68 -18.92 -9.74
C LYS A 7 -4.19 -19.25 -9.70
N SER A 8 -3.41 -18.87 -10.72
CA SER A 8 -1.99 -19.21 -10.77
C SER A 8 -1.13 -18.14 -11.43
N LEU A 9 0.16 -18.08 -11.09
CA LEU A 9 1.19 -17.28 -11.73
C LEU A 9 2.07 -18.15 -12.62
N LEU A 10 2.16 -17.80 -13.90
CA LEU A 10 3.00 -18.49 -14.89
C LEU A 10 4.16 -17.58 -15.33
N CYS A 11 5.41 -18.06 -15.25
CA CYS A 11 6.56 -17.36 -15.81
C CYS A 11 6.82 -17.76 -17.27
N SER A 12 7.65 -17.00 -17.99
CA SER A 12 8.02 -17.28 -19.38
C SER A 12 8.73 -18.62 -19.57
N SER A 13 9.38 -19.12 -18.52
CA SER A 13 10.06 -20.42 -18.50
C SER A 13 9.15 -21.59 -18.13
N GLY A 14 7.85 -21.36 -17.93
CA GLY A 14 6.86 -22.42 -17.66
C GLY A 14 6.66 -22.78 -16.18
N HIS A 15 7.33 -22.13 -15.23
CA HIS A 15 7.05 -22.35 -13.80
C HIS A 15 5.68 -21.80 -13.42
N CYS A 16 4.88 -22.62 -12.71
CA CYS A 16 3.53 -22.30 -12.27
C CYS A 16 3.44 -22.31 -10.75
N PHE A 17 2.90 -21.23 -10.16
CA PHE A 17 2.67 -21.11 -8.73
C PHE A 17 1.20 -20.80 -8.46
N ASP A 18 0.53 -21.61 -7.65
CA ASP A 18 -0.88 -21.38 -7.33
C ASP A 18 -1.06 -20.28 -6.27
N LEU A 19 -2.15 -19.53 -6.43
CA LEU A 19 -2.62 -18.56 -5.46
C LEU A 19 -3.33 -19.31 -4.32
N ALA A 20 -2.87 -19.08 -3.09
CA ALA A 20 -3.57 -19.55 -1.91
C ALA A 20 -4.93 -18.86 -1.78
N LYS A 21 -5.89 -19.50 -1.10
CA LYS A 21 -7.22 -18.92 -0.84
C LYS A 21 -7.16 -17.58 -0.10
N GLN A 22 -6.11 -17.37 0.68
CA GLN A 22 -5.83 -16.16 1.43
C GLN A 22 -5.21 -15.04 0.58
N GLY A 23 -4.99 -15.26 -0.71
CA GLY A 23 -4.55 -14.22 -1.65
C GLY A 23 -3.04 -14.02 -1.76
N TYR A 24 -2.21 -14.99 -1.32
CA TYR A 24 -0.76 -14.95 -1.48
C TYR A 24 -0.23 -16.09 -2.36
N VAL A 25 1.04 -16.00 -2.77
CA VAL A 25 1.74 -17.03 -3.54
C VAL A 25 2.94 -17.52 -2.76
N ASN A 26 3.07 -18.84 -2.59
CA ASN A 26 4.27 -19.44 -2.02
C ASN A 26 5.29 -19.70 -3.14
N LEU A 27 6.43 -19.00 -3.09
CA LEU A 27 7.51 -19.13 -4.06
C LEU A 27 8.61 -20.10 -3.60
N LEU A 28 8.47 -20.72 -2.42
CA LEU A 28 9.43 -21.71 -1.93
C LEU A 28 9.25 -23.02 -2.69
N THR A 29 10.34 -23.52 -3.26
CA THR A 29 10.37 -24.80 -4.00
C THR A 29 10.48 -26.01 -3.07
N CYS A 30 10.87 -25.80 -1.82
CA CYS A 30 10.96 -26.84 -0.80
C CYS A 30 10.52 -26.31 0.57
N PRO A 31 9.96 -27.16 1.44
CA PRO A 31 9.63 -26.76 2.81
C PRO A 31 10.90 -26.42 3.57
N ASN A 32 10.96 -25.21 4.15
CA ASN A 32 12.02 -24.86 5.09
C ASN A 32 11.61 -25.29 6.50
N LYS A 33 12.50 -26.01 7.19
CA LYS A 33 12.33 -26.30 8.63
C LYS A 33 12.60 -25.00 9.41
N THR A 34 11.55 -24.34 9.84
CA THR A 34 11.65 -23.14 10.68
C THR A 34 11.94 -23.52 12.12
N LYS A 35 12.97 -22.92 12.73
CA LYS A 35 13.22 -22.97 14.20
C LYS A 35 12.39 -21.92 14.97
N TYR A 36 11.20 -21.60 14.46
CA TYR A 36 10.33 -20.59 15.03
C TYR A 36 9.25 -21.31 15.84
N ASP A 37 9.35 -21.26 17.16
CA ASP A 37 8.30 -21.76 18.04
C ASP A 37 7.15 -20.74 18.15
N SER A 38 6.01 -21.18 18.68
CA SER A 38 4.83 -20.33 18.88
C SER A 38 5.09 -19.16 19.83
N GLN A 39 5.98 -19.35 20.81
CA GLN A 39 6.30 -18.32 21.81
C GLN A 39 6.98 -17.10 21.16
N LEU A 40 7.88 -17.34 20.21
CA LEU A 40 8.54 -16.27 19.47
C LEU A 40 7.56 -15.48 18.59
N PHE A 41 6.56 -16.15 18.01
CA PHE A 41 5.49 -15.48 17.26
C PHE A 41 4.62 -14.61 18.17
N GLU A 42 4.19 -15.12 19.33
CA GLU A 42 3.41 -14.36 20.30
C GLU A 42 4.18 -13.14 20.83
N ALA A 43 5.47 -13.30 21.13
CA ALA A 43 6.32 -12.20 21.57
C ALA A 43 6.43 -11.10 20.50
N ARG A 44 6.63 -11.48 19.23
CA ARG A 44 6.66 -10.55 18.10
C ARG A 44 5.33 -9.82 17.93
N GLN A 45 4.22 -10.53 18.05
CA GLN A 45 2.89 -9.93 17.95
C GLN A 45 2.68 -8.89 19.06
N LYS A 46 3.02 -9.21 20.32
CA LYS A 46 2.93 -8.28 21.46
C LYS A 46 3.72 -6.99 21.21
N VAL A 47 4.94 -7.10 20.69
CA VAL A 47 5.76 -5.92 20.35
C VAL A 47 5.18 -5.15 19.16
N SER A 48 4.62 -5.83 18.17
CA SER A 48 4.02 -5.18 17.00
C SER A 48 2.80 -4.33 17.39
N ILE A 49 1.93 -4.84 18.27
CA ILE A 49 0.71 -4.14 18.70
C ILE A 49 0.92 -3.14 19.84
N SER A 50 2.09 -3.11 20.49
CA SER A 50 2.38 -2.19 21.61
C SER A 50 2.60 -0.75 21.17
N GLY A 51 2.63 -0.47 19.86
CA GLY A 51 2.99 0.83 19.31
C GLY A 51 4.50 1.06 19.22
N PHE A 52 5.34 0.07 19.51
CA PHE A 52 6.81 0.19 19.45
C PHE A 52 7.32 0.74 18.10
N PHE A 53 6.70 0.33 16.99
CA PHE A 53 7.08 0.75 15.64
C PHE A 53 6.47 2.08 15.20
N GLU A 54 5.65 2.73 16.02
CA GLU A 54 4.94 3.95 15.66
C GLU A 54 5.85 5.09 15.18
N PRO A 55 6.99 5.40 15.85
CA PRO A 55 7.91 6.43 15.38
C PRO A 55 8.51 6.11 14.00
N LEU A 56 8.81 4.84 13.75
CA LEU A 56 9.34 4.36 12.46
C LEU A 56 8.28 4.52 11.35
N ILE A 57 7.05 4.10 11.62
CA ILE A 57 5.93 4.22 10.68
C ILE A 57 5.70 5.70 10.33
N SER A 58 5.72 6.61 11.31
CA SER A 58 5.55 8.05 11.05
C SER A 58 6.65 8.59 10.16
N HIS A 59 7.91 8.30 10.50
CA HIS A 59 9.05 8.84 9.76
C HIS A 59 9.08 8.35 8.31
N ILE A 60 8.79 7.06 8.08
CA ILE A 60 8.71 6.51 6.71
C ILE A 60 7.55 7.16 5.94
N SER A 61 6.39 7.29 6.57
CA SER A 61 5.20 7.88 5.94
C SER A 61 5.39 9.35 5.57
N GLU A 62 6.19 10.10 6.34
CA GLU A 62 6.60 11.48 6.04
C GLU A 62 7.57 11.56 4.87
N ARG A 63 8.55 10.66 4.78
CA ARG A 63 9.57 10.73 3.73
C ARG A 63 9.11 10.31 2.35
N ILE A 64 8.23 9.30 2.26
CA ILE A 64 7.82 8.74 0.96
C ILE A 64 7.26 9.80 -0.01
N PRO A 65 6.32 10.69 0.39
CA PRO A 65 5.80 11.72 -0.49
C PRO A 65 6.88 12.67 -1.05
N HIS A 66 7.90 12.99 -0.25
CA HIS A 66 9.02 13.85 -0.69
C HIS A 66 9.92 13.19 -1.72
N MET A 67 9.91 11.86 -1.82
CA MET A 67 10.67 11.11 -2.82
C MET A 67 9.90 10.92 -4.13
N MET A 68 8.60 11.24 -4.16
CA MET A 68 7.79 11.09 -5.36
C MET A 68 8.03 12.22 -6.35
N LYS A 69 8.15 11.87 -7.64
CA LYS A 69 8.12 12.87 -8.70
C LYS A 69 6.71 13.46 -8.80
N PRO A 70 6.56 14.77 -9.06
CA PRO A 70 5.24 15.43 -9.19
C PRO A 70 4.33 14.78 -10.24
N SER A 71 4.90 14.15 -11.27
CA SER A 71 4.17 13.49 -12.36
C SER A 71 3.88 12.00 -12.12
N CYS A 72 4.18 11.47 -10.92
CA CYS A 72 3.97 10.07 -10.61
C CYS A 72 2.64 9.89 -9.87
N ASP A 73 1.63 9.39 -10.59
CA ASP A 73 0.30 9.16 -10.04
C ASP A 73 0.18 7.84 -9.25
N MET A 74 1.22 6.99 -9.29
CA MET A 74 1.20 5.68 -8.65
C MET A 74 2.55 5.32 -8.00
N ILE A 75 2.52 4.99 -6.72
CA ILE A 75 3.67 4.44 -5.99
C ILE A 75 3.56 2.92 -5.98
N ARG A 76 4.65 2.23 -6.33
CA ARG A 76 4.78 0.79 -6.07
C ARG A 76 5.68 0.60 -4.86
N MET A 77 5.17 -0.06 -3.83
CA MET A 77 5.89 -0.33 -2.59
C MET A 77 6.02 -1.84 -2.39
N LEU A 78 7.17 -2.26 -1.88
CA LEU A 78 7.44 -3.65 -1.48
C LEU A 78 7.98 -3.63 -0.06
N ASP A 79 7.36 -4.41 0.81
CA ASP A 79 7.83 -4.63 2.17
C ASP A 79 8.47 -6.02 2.27
N ALA A 80 9.79 -6.05 2.39
CA ALA A 80 10.56 -7.28 2.50
C ALA A 80 10.63 -7.71 3.97
N GLY A 81 9.98 -8.82 4.31
CA GLY A 81 9.84 -9.25 5.70
C GLY A 81 8.61 -8.66 6.40
N CYS A 82 7.52 -8.46 5.65
CA CYS A 82 6.31 -7.79 6.11
C CYS A 82 5.59 -8.45 7.31
N GLY A 83 5.92 -9.69 7.68
CA GLY A 83 5.20 -10.43 8.71
C GLY A 83 3.70 -10.49 8.38
N GLU A 84 2.87 -9.96 9.29
CA GLU A 84 1.41 -9.87 9.10
C GLU A 84 0.97 -8.70 8.18
N GLY A 85 1.89 -7.84 7.75
CA GLY A 85 1.62 -6.72 6.83
C GLY A 85 1.07 -5.45 7.50
N SER A 86 1.06 -5.38 8.84
CA SER A 86 0.54 -4.25 9.61
C SER A 86 1.27 -2.94 9.33
N HIS A 87 2.60 -2.97 9.20
CA HIS A 87 3.42 -1.78 8.98
C HIS A 87 3.18 -1.14 7.61
N LEU A 88 3.23 -1.94 6.53
CA LEU A 88 2.96 -1.43 5.18
C LEU A 88 1.54 -0.85 5.09
N THR A 89 0.55 -1.53 5.69
CA THR A 89 -0.84 -1.06 5.74
C THR A 89 -0.94 0.29 6.45
N ALA A 90 -0.29 0.46 7.61
CA ALA A 90 -0.30 1.72 8.35
C ALA A 90 0.36 2.86 7.55
N ILE A 91 1.49 2.59 6.88
CA ILE A 91 2.18 3.57 6.04
C ILE A 91 1.29 4.00 4.86
N GLN A 92 0.67 3.04 4.17
CA GLN A 92 -0.24 3.31 3.06
C GLN A 92 -1.41 4.20 3.51
N ASN A 93 -2.06 3.87 4.63
CA ASN A 93 -3.17 4.65 5.16
C ASN A 93 -2.77 6.10 5.47
N ARG A 94 -1.57 6.33 6.03
CA ARG A 94 -1.07 7.69 6.32
C ARG A 94 -0.78 8.49 5.06
N ILE A 95 -0.21 7.85 4.04
CA ILE A 95 0.06 8.51 2.76
C ILE A 95 -1.25 8.85 2.04
N LEU A 96 -2.22 7.93 2.03
CA LEU A 96 -3.53 8.16 1.40
C LEU A 96 -4.35 9.23 2.10
N ALA A 97 -4.36 9.24 3.44
CA ALA A 97 -5.06 10.27 4.22
C ALA A 97 -4.54 11.70 3.94
N ARG A 98 -3.24 11.84 3.66
CA ARG A 98 -2.63 13.13 3.29
C ARG A 98 -2.97 13.59 1.86
N ASN A 99 -3.25 12.65 0.97
CA ASN A 99 -3.56 12.92 -0.43
C ASN A 99 -5.07 13.08 -0.69
N GLN A 100 -5.90 13.06 0.35
CA GLN A 100 -7.32 13.41 0.23
C GLN A 100 -7.42 14.93 0.03
N PRO A 101 -8.05 15.42 -1.06
CA PRO A 101 -8.41 16.82 -1.14
C PRO A 101 -9.37 17.13 0.01
N GLU A 102 -8.98 18.04 0.91
CA GLU A 102 -9.91 18.61 1.88
C GLU A 102 -11.00 19.38 1.10
N TYR A 103 -12.13 18.73 0.87
CA TYR A 103 -13.35 19.43 0.48
C TYR A 103 -13.88 20.12 1.74
N LEU A 104 -13.37 21.32 2.02
CA LEU A 104 -13.90 22.17 3.08
C LEU A 104 -15.28 22.68 2.65
N TRP A 105 -16.34 22.02 3.10
CA TRP A 105 -17.70 22.53 2.94
C TRP A 105 -17.92 23.70 3.90
N SER A 106 -17.62 24.92 3.46
CA SER A 106 -18.11 26.12 4.14
C SER A 106 -19.60 26.26 3.88
N ARG A 107 -20.41 26.37 4.95
CA ARG A 107 -21.83 26.71 4.85
C ARG A 107 -21.95 28.07 4.15
N GLY A 108 -22.25 28.05 2.86
CA GLY A 108 -22.43 29.27 2.06
C GLY A 108 -21.71 29.24 0.71
N GLY A 109 -22.05 28.27 -0.15
CA GLY A 109 -22.13 28.47 -1.60
C GLY A 109 -20.89 28.88 -2.41
N HIS A 110 -19.69 28.94 -1.84
CA HIS A 110 -18.46 29.22 -2.60
C HIS A 110 -17.39 28.16 -2.33
N ILE A 111 -17.12 27.33 -3.35
CA ILE A 111 -16.00 26.40 -3.36
C ILE A 111 -14.73 27.22 -3.58
N GLN A 112 -13.99 27.49 -2.51
CA GLN A 112 -12.67 28.10 -2.63
C GLN A 112 -11.63 26.98 -2.55
N ARG A 113 -11.08 26.60 -3.71
CA ARG A 113 -9.96 25.66 -3.77
C ARG A 113 -8.77 26.31 -3.04
N ARG A 114 -8.22 25.65 -2.01
CA ARG A 114 -6.82 25.92 -1.66
C ARG A 114 -5.99 25.33 -2.77
N ASN A 115 -5.27 26.17 -3.49
CA ASN A 115 -4.37 25.81 -4.58
C ASN A 115 -3.22 24.93 -4.05
N PRO A 116 -3.08 23.66 -4.46
CA PRO A 116 -1.79 23.02 -4.54
C PRO A 116 -1.35 23.06 -6.00
N ASP A 117 -0.18 23.62 -6.29
CA ASP A 117 0.40 23.61 -7.64
C ASP A 117 0.33 22.21 -8.28
N ARG A 118 -0.67 21.96 -9.14
CA ARG A 118 -0.80 20.77 -10.00
C ARG A 118 -1.82 21.02 -11.11
N CYS A 119 -1.27 21.23 -12.31
CA CYS A 119 -1.82 20.86 -13.62
C CYS A 119 -3.34 20.57 -13.69
N GLU A 120 -4.17 21.60 -13.76
CA GLU A 120 -5.47 21.47 -14.44
C GLU A 120 -5.25 21.62 -15.95
N LYS A 121 -5.05 20.48 -16.62
CA LYS A 121 -5.30 20.39 -18.07
C LYS A 121 -6.41 19.37 -18.27
N HIS A 122 -7.52 19.86 -18.84
CA HIS A 122 -8.69 19.15 -19.36
C HIS A 122 -9.77 18.70 -18.38
N VAL A 123 -10.71 19.60 -18.08
CA VAL A 123 -12.14 19.25 -17.94
C VAL A 123 -12.82 19.62 -19.25
N ARG A 124 -13.09 18.63 -20.10
CA ARG A 124 -13.96 18.83 -21.27
C ARG A 124 -15.41 18.76 -20.81
N HIS A 125 -16.15 19.79 -21.18
CA HIS A 125 -17.61 19.88 -21.16
C HIS A 125 -18.26 18.62 -21.76
N LEU A 126 -19.23 18.05 -21.06
CA LEU A 126 -20.37 17.38 -21.68
C LEU A 126 -21.60 17.61 -20.79
N VAL A 127 -22.22 18.79 -20.94
CA VAL A 127 -23.61 18.98 -20.52
C VAL A 127 -24.46 18.34 -21.60
N ARG A 128 -25.08 17.20 -21.28
CA ARG A 128 -26.27 16.70 -21.97
C ARG A 128 -27.45 16.97 -21.05
N GLY A 129 -28.44 17.70 -21.57
CA GLY A 129 -29.65 18.11 -20.88
C GLY A 129 -30.11 19.45 -21.41
#